data_AF-A0A957YS05-F1
#
_entry.id   AF-A0A957YS05-F1
#
_cell.length_a   1.000
_cell.length_b   1.000
_cell.length_c   1.000
_cell.angle_alpha   90.00
_cell.angle_beta   90.00
_cell.angle_gamma   90.00
#
_symmetry.space_group_name_H-M   'P 1'
#
loop_
_entity.id
_entity.type
_entity.pdbx_description
1 polymer ?
#
loop_
_entity_poly.entity_id
_entity_poly.type
_entity_poly.pdbx_seq_one_letter_code
_entity_poly.pdbx_strand_id
1 'polypeptide(L)'
;MKTYEGELEVYWEQGWEGRIEYSLYVKGASKPIFLESGQHLTIYNPGGGILWEGRLEFVSRKNEQHNLPYGIWSDTKQKGLSYLQWMEWFAHKPPYLATLEIEG
;
A
#
# COMPACT_ATOMS: atom_id res chain seq x y z
N MET A 1 8.16 -12.46 14.81
CA MET A 1 7.08 -12.16 13.85
C MET A 1 6.04 -11.32 14.56
N LYS A 2 5.71 -10.15 14.01
CA LYS A 2 4.69 -9.25 14.56
C LYS A 2 3.62 -9.01 13.50
N THR A 3 2.35 -9.12 13.90
CA THR A 3 1.19 -8.92 13.03
C THR A 3 0.49 -7.62 13.39
N TYR A 4 0.12 -6.85 12.38
CA TYR A 4 -0.64 -5.61 12.51
C TYR A 4 -1.92 -5.73 11.69
N GLU A 5 -2.99 -5.09 12.18
CA GLU A 5 -4.25 -4.97 11.45
C GLU A 5 -4.55 -3.48 11.24
N GLY A 6 -4.98 -3.12 10.05
CA GLY A 6 -5.25 -1.73 9.70
C GLY A 6 -5.89 -1.54 8.33
N GLU A 7 -5.91 -0.30 7.90
CA GLU A 7 -6.49 0.14 6.62
C GLU A 7 -5.39 0.43 5.61
N LEU A 8 -5.54 -0.02 4.37
CA LEU A 8 -4.60 0.32 3.30
C LEU A 8 -4.75 1.78 2.88
N GLU A 9 -3.64 2.51 2.88
CA GLU A 9 -3.60 3.92 2.50
C GLU A 9 -2.36 4.27 1.68
N VAL A 10 -2.49 5.30 0.85
CA VAL A 10 -1.35 6.02 0.29
C VAL A 10 -0.96 7.17 1.19
N TYR A 11 0.32 7.25 1.53
CA TYR A 11 0.91 8.39 2.21
C TYR A 11 1.70 9.24 1.20
N TRP A 12 1.58 10.56 1.31
CA TRP A 12 2.47 11.49 0.62
C TRP A 12 2.69 12.71 1.52
N GLU A 13 3.90 13.25 1.55
CA GLU A 13 4.22 14.46 2.31
C GLU A 13 4.72 15.56 1.37
N GLN A 14 4.20 16.78 1.53
CA GLN A 14 4.67 17.96 0.81
C GLN A 14 6.08 18.34 1.31
N GLY A 15 7.08 17.72 0.69
CA GLY A 15 8.51 17.87 0.99
C GLY A 15 9.37 16.86 0.21
N TRP A 16 8.77 15.72 -0.18
CA TRP A 16 9.39 14.66 -0.99
C TRP A 16 8.82 14.61 -2.41
N GLU A 17 8.89 15.73 -3.14
CA GLU A 17 8.58 15.84 -4.58
C GLU A 17 7.27 15.16 -5.06
N GLY A 18 6.28 14.96 -4.19
CA GLY A 18 5.03 14.28 -4.53
C GLY A 18 5.12 12.75 -4.68
N ARG A 19 6.09 12.07 -4.04
CA ARG A 19 6.14 10.60 -4.05
C ARG A 19 5.01 9.98 -3.21
N ILE A 20 4.31 9.00 -3.78
CA ILE A 20 3.40 8.11 -3.05
C ILE A 20 4.19 7.01 -2.37
N GLU A 21 3.90 6.78 -1.09
CA GLU A 21 4.29 5.58 -0.35
C GLU A 21 3.07 4.76 0.03
N TYR A 22 3.20 3.45 -0.06
CA TYR A 22 2.13 2.51 0.25
C TYR A 22 2.21 2.12 1.72
N SER A 23 1.09 2.16 2.43
CA SER A 23 1.11 2.00 3.88
C SER A 23 -0.13 1.29 4.45
N LEU A 24 0.02 0.81 5.67
CA LEU A 24 -1.04 0.32 6.53
C LEU A 24 -1.24 1.32 7.67
N TYR A 25 -2.42 1.93 7.75
CA TYR A 25 -2.83 2.75 8.87
C TYR A 25 -3.40 1.87 9.99
N VAL A 26 -2.67 1.77 11.10
CA VAL A 26 -3.12 1.04 12.29
C VAL A 26 -3.79 2.01 13.25
N LYS A 27 -5.03 1.72 13.65
CA LYS A 27 -5.80 2.60 14.54
C LYS A 27 -5.05 2.84 15.85
N GLY A 28 -4.83 4.11 16.18
CA GLY A 28 -4.12 4.54 17.40
C GLY A 28 -2.60 4.55 17.27
N ALA A 29 -2.02 4.16 16.13
CA ALA A 29 -0.62 4.39 15.86
C ALA A 29 -0.36 5.88 15.57
N SER A 30 0.81 6.38 15.99
CA SER A 30 1.22 7.77 15.75
C SER A 30 1.67 8.02 14.31
N LYS A 31 2.03 6.97 13.58
CA LYS A 31 2.46 7.00 12.18
C LYS A 31 1.97 5.74 11.46
N PRO A 32 1.73 5.81 10.13
CA PRO A 32 1.43 4.62 9.34
C PRO A 32 2.63 3.68 9.27
N ILE A 33 2.38 2.40 8.98
CA ILE A 33 3.42 1.40 8.74
C ILE A 33 3.62 1.30 7.23
N PHE A 34 4.80 1.65 6.74
CA PHE A 34 5.10 1.55 5.32
C PHE A 34 5.28 0.10 4.88
N LEU A 35 4.71 -0.20 3.71
CA LEU A 35 4.82 -1.51 3.10
C LEU A 35 6.20 -1.67 2.48
N GLU A 36 6.81 -2.84 2.66
CA GLU A 36 8.15 -3.16 2.17
C GLU A 36 8.20 -4.57 1.58
N SER A 37 9.15 -4.80 0.67
CA SER A 37 9.37 -6.14 0.12
C SER A 37 9.78 -7.14 1.22
N GLY A 38 9.26 -8.35 1.14
CA GLY A 38 9.50 -9.41 2.13
C GLY A 38 8.41 -9.52 3.21
N GLN A 39 7.63 -8.47 3.45
CA GLN A 39 6.48 -8.52 4.36
C GLN A 39 5.36 -9.40 3.77
N HIS A 40 4.59 -10.06 4.64
CA HIS A 40 3.39 -10.80 4.23
C HIS A 40 2.15 -9.94 4.44
N LEU A 41 1.35 -9.74 3.41
CA LEU A 41 0.16 -8.89 3.44
C LEU A 41 -1.07 -9.71 3.04
N THR A 42 -2.13 -9.60 3.82
CA THR A 42 -3.45 -10.17 3.51
C THR A 42 -4.46 -9.03 3.46
N ILE A 43 -5.18 -8.91 2.35
CA ILE A 43 -6.16 -7.85 2.09
C ILE A 43 -7.56 -8.45 2.09
N TYR A 44 -8.49 -7.81 2.77
CA TYR A 44 -9.87 -8.26 2.89
C TYR A 44 -10.82 -7.39 2.07
N ASN A 45 -11.79 -8.03 1.43
CA ASN A 45 -12.93 -7.34 0.83
C ASN A 45 -13.91 -6.83 1.92
N PRO A 46 -14.87 -5.95 1.60
CA PRO A 46 -15.81 -5.40 2.60
C PRO A 46 -16.71 -6.45 3.26
N GLY A 47 -16.86 -7.63 2.67
CA GLY A 47 -17.59 -8.77 3.24
C GLY A 47 -16.74 -9.64 4.18
N GLY A 48 -15.48 -9.28 4.43
CA GLY A 48 -14.54 -10.02 5.29
C GLY A 48 -13.84 -11.20 4.63
N GLY A 49 -14.05 -11.44 3.33
CA GLY A 49 -13.33 -12.46 2.58
C GLY A 49 -11.94 -11.99 2.15
N ILE A 50 -11.01 -12.92 1.94
CA ILE A 50 -9.66 -12.60 1.44
C ILE A 50 -9.76 -12.19 -0.03
N LEU A 51 -9.36 -10.96 -0.33
CA LEU A 51 -9.22 -10.42 -1.68
C LEU A 51 -7.87 -10.83 -2.29
N TRP A 52 -6.80 -10.75 -1.50
CA TRP A 52 -5.45 -11.11 -1.89
C TRP A 52 -4.61 -11.46 -0.65
N GLU A 53 -3.68 -12.39 -0.82
CA GLU A 53 -2.73 -12.79 0.21
C GLU A 53 -1.39 -13.14 -0.43
N GLY A 54 -0.29 -12.67 0.16
CA GLY A 54 1.03 -13.08 -0.25
C GLY A 54 2.16 -12.21 0.25
N ARG A 55 3.38 -12.58 -0.16
CA ARG A 55 4.59 -11.83 0.15
C ARG A 55 4.76 -10.67 -0.83
N LEU A 56 5.07 -9.49 -0.30
CA LEU A 56 5.33 -8.31 -1.10
C LEU A 56 6.69 -8.43 -1.82
N GLU A 57 6.68 -8.13 -3.11
CA GLU A 57 7.85 -8.04 -3.97
C GLU A 57 7.69 -6.80 -4.84
N PHE A 58 8.34 -5.71 -4.47
CA PHE A 58 8.24 -4.47 -5.21
C PHE A 58 9.18 -4.48 -6.42
N VAL A 59 8.64 -4.09 -7.56
CA VAL A 59 9.40 -3.90 -8.80
C VAL A 59 9.38 -2.43 -9.16
N SER A 60 10.55 -1.93 -9.56
CA SER A 60 10.69 -0.54 -10.02
C SER A 60 9.92 -0.31 -11.32
N ARG A 61 9.35 0.88 -11.43
CA ARG A 61 8.76 1.46 -12.63
C ARG A 61 9.61 2.66 -13.02
N LYS A 62 9.71 2.92 -14.33
CA LYS A 62 10.25 4.20 -14.81
C LYS A 62 9.28 5.29 -14.37
N ASN A 63 9.70 6.19 -13.47
CA ASN A 63 8.97 7.34 -12.90
C ASN A 63 7.71 7.74 -13.67
N GLU A 64 6.61 7.02 -13.45
CA GLU A 64 5.33 7.35 -14.08
C GLU A 64 4.63 8.34 -13.18
N GLN A 65 4.62 9.60 -13.63
CA GLN A 65 3.77 10.63 -13.04
C GLN A 65 2.32 10.21 -13.22
N HIS A 66 1.58 10.19 -12.12
CA HIS A 66 0.13 10.07 -12.19
C HIS A 66 -0.40 11.39 -12.77
N ASN A 67 -1.44 11.33 -13.62
CA ASN A 67 -2.21 12.52 -14.03
C ASN A 67 -3.05 13.06 -12.86
N LEU A 68 -2.38 13.38 -11.75
CA LEU A 68 -2.94 13.98 -10.56
C LEU A 68 -2.49 15.45 -10.51
N PRO A 69 -3.34 16.36 -9.99
CA PRO A 69 -3.13 17.81 -10.07
C PRO A 69 -1.84 18.33 -9.42
N TYR A 70 -1.13 17.51 -8.64
CA TYR A 70 0.04 17.92 -7.85
C TYR A 70 1.36 17.25 -8.25
N GLY A 71 1.47 16.70 -9.47
CA GLY A 71 2.72 16.08 -9.94
C GLY A 71 3.12 14.84 -9.12
N ILE A 72 2.12 14.12 -8.61
CA ILE A 72 2.32 12.97 -7.73
C ILE A 72 2.77 11.78 -8.57
N TRP A 73 3.79 11.06 -8.10
CA TRP A 73 4.36 9.90 -8.81
C TRP A 73 4.60 8.73 -7.86
N SER A 74 4.72 7.53 -8.42
CA SER A 74 5.20 6.35 -7.69
C SER A 74 6.15 5.57 -8.58
N ASP A 75 7.23 5.08 -7.99
CA ASP A 75 8.33 4.37 -8.64
C ASP A 75 8.25 2.85 -8.48
N THR A 76 7.27 2.34 -7.74
CA THR A 76 7.17 0.93 -7.39
C THR A 76 5.75 0.41 -7.51
N LYS A 77 5.63 -0.90 -7.66
CA LYS A 77 4.36 -1.64 -7.53
C LYS A 77 4.64 -3.07 -7.08
N GLN A 78 3.61 -3.75 -6.61
CA GLN A 78 3.69 -5.19 -6.40
C GLN A 78 3.90 -5.95 -7.71
N LYS A 79 4.84 -6.90 -7.70
CA LYS A 79 5.08 -7.84 -8.79
C LYS A 79 3.86 -8.72 -9.01
N GLY A 80 3.58 -9.04 -10.28
CA GLY A 80 2.42 -9.87 -10.64
C GLY A 80 1.08 -9.12 -10.71
N LEU A 81 1.01 -7.85 -10.28
CA LEU A 81 -0.18 -7.01 -10.45
C LEU A 81 0.05 -5.95 -11.52
N SER A 82 -1.00 -5.56 -12.23
CA SER A 82 -0.95 -4.32 -13.01
C SER A 82 -0.86 -3.13 -12.06
N TYR A 83 -0.33 -2.01 -12.56
CA TYR A 83 -0.26 -0.80 -11.76
C TYR A 83 -1.64 -0.25 -11.41
N LEU A 84 -2.60 -0.34 -12.33
CA LEU A 84 -3.98 0.09 -12.08
C LEU A 84 -4.58 -0.69 -10.91
N GLN A 85 -4.49 -2.02 -10.94
CA GLN A 85 -4.97 -2.87 -9.84
C GLN A 85 -4.29 -2.55 -8.51
N TRP A 86 -2.98 -2.28 -8.55
CA TRP A 86 -2.24 -1.88 -7.36
C TRP A 86 -2.77 -0.57 -6.77
N MET A 87 -2.99 0.45 -7.61
CA MET A 87 -3.52 1.74 -7.17
C MET A 87 -4.98 1.67 -6.73
N GLU A 88 -5.80 0.83 -7.38
CA GLU A 88 -7.20 0.61 -7.01
C GLU A 88 -7.35 0.15 -5.56
N TRP A 89 -6.41 -0.65 -5.04
CA TRP A 89 -6.44 -1.09 -3.64
C TRP A 89 -6.37 0.07 -2.66
N PHE A 90 -5.48 1.03 -2.91
CA PHE A 90 -5.30 2.18 -2.01
C PHE A 90 -6.27 3.33 -2.29
N ALA A 91 -6.90 3.36 -3.47
CA ALA A 91 -7.91 4.34 -3.82
C ALA A 91 -9.33 3.94 -3.38
N HIS A 92 -9.53 2.68 -2.98
CA HIS A 92 -10.85 2.15 -2.62
C HIS A 92 -11.49 2.91 -1.44
N LYS A 93 -12.81 3.11 -1.50
CA LYS A 93 -13.61 3.77 -0.45
C LYS A 93 -14.83 2.91 -0.10
N PRO A 94 -14.98 2.46 1.16
CA PRO A 94 -14.07 2.64 2.30
C PRO A 94 -12.72 1.92 2.09
N PRO A 95 -11.63 2.30 2.78
CA PRO A 95 -10.34 1.60 2.65
C PRO A 95 -10.47 0.09 2.87
N TYR A 96 -9.66 -0.70 2.16
CA TYR A 96 -9.59 -2.13 2.46
C TYR A 96 -8.91 -2.36 3.79
N LEU A 97 -9.49 -3.27 4.59
CA LEU A 97 -8.83 -3.81 5.76
C LEU A 97 -7.73 -4.77 5.32
N ALA A 98 -6.63 -4.79 6.06
CA ALA A 98 -5.53 -5.71 5.82
C ALA A 98 -4.82 -6.11 7.11
N THR A 99 -4.18 -7.27 7.06
CA THR A 99 -3.17 -7.69 8.04
C THR A 99 -1.79 -7.71 7.42
N LEU A 100 -0.80 -7.26 8.18
CA LEU A 100 0.61 -7.20 7.76
C LEU A 100 1.48 -7.92 8.78
N GLU A 101 2.28 -8.87 8.31
CA GLU A 101 3.25 -9.60 9.11
C GLU A 101 4.67 -9.16 8.77
N ILE A 102 5.42 -8.82 9.81
CA ILE A 102 6.80 -8.36 9.73
C ILE A 102 7.70 -9.33 10.49
N GLU A 103 8.71 -9.87 9.80
CA GLU A 103 9.82 -10.60 10.41
C GLU A 103 10.71 -9.60 11.16
N GLY A 104 11.10 -9.94 12.40
CA GLY A 104 11.85 -9.06 13.29
C GLY A 104 13.33 -9.38 13.34
#